data_AF-A0AAP5YDE5-F1
#
_entry.id   AF-A0AAP5YDE5-F1
#
_cell.length_a   1.000
_cell.length_b   1.000
_cell.length_c   1.000
_cell.angle_alpha   90.00
_cell.angle_beta   90.00
_cell.angle_gamma   90.00
#
_symmetry.space_group_name_H-M   'P 1'
#
loop_
_entity.id
_entity.type
_entity.pdbx_description
1 polymer ?
#
loop_
_entity_poly.entity_id
_entity_poly.type
_entity_poly.pdbx_seq_one_letter_code
_entity_poly.pdbx_strand_id
1 'polypeptide(L)' 'MAQAVERGQLELHYQPIVDLRSEQIVGAEALLRWRHPTLGLL' A
#
# COMPACT_ATOMS: atom_id res chain seq x y z
N MET A 1 -7.04 0.55 15.84
CA MET A 1 -7.38 0.49 14.41
C MET A 1 -8.44 1.53 14.01
N ALA A 2 -9.58 1.62 14.70
CA ALA A 2 -10.64 2.60 14.38
C ALA A 2 -10.14 4.07 14.27
N GLN A 3 -9.28 4.52 15.18
CA GLN A 3 -8.70 5.88 15.14
C GLN A 3 -7.82 6.19 13.91
N ALA A 4 -7.17 5.19 13.30
CA ALA A 4 -6.34 5.41 12.11
C ALA A 4 -7.19 5.63 10.86
N VAL A 5 -8.33 4.93 10.77
CA VAL A 5 -9.33 5.09 9.70
C VAL A 5 -9.96 6.48 9.78
N GLU A 6 -10.42 6.90 10.95
CA GLU A 6 -11.07 8.21 11.13
C GLU A 6 -10.15 9.41 10.86
N ARG A 7 -8.84 9.24 11.04
CA ARG A 7 -7.85 10.31 10.86
C ARG A 7 -7.28 10.40 9.43
N GLY A 8 -7.79 9.59 8.49
CA GLY A 8 -7.28 9.54 7.12
C GLY A 8 -5.80 9.12 7.06
N GLN A 9 -5.32 8.34 8.03
CA GLN A 9 -3.93 7.92 8.14
C GLN A 9 -3.64 6.64 7.35
N LEU A 10 -4.64 6.08 6.69
CA LEU A 10 -4.50 4.89 5.86
C LEU A 10 -4.40 5.33 4.40
N GLU A 11 -3.29 4.96 3.77
CA GLU A 11 -3.01 5.24 2.36
C GLU A 11 -3.10 3.94 1.56
N LEU A 12 -3.69 4.00 0.36
CA LEU A 12 -3.73 2.85 -0.55
C LEU A 12 -2.52 2.92 -1.50
N HIS A 13 -1.72 1.87 -1.50
CA HIS A 13 -0.54 1.70 -2.34
C HIS A 13 -0.76 0.54 -3.30
N TYR A 14 -0.20 0.60 -4.50
CA TYR A 14 -0.29 -0.47 -5.48
C TYR A 14 1.11 -1.00 -5.79
N GLN A 15 1.32 -2.29 -5.57
CA GLN A 15 2.55 -2.95 -5.97
C GLN A 15 2.34 -3.69 -7.29
N PRO A 16 3.14 -3.41 -8.33
CA PRO A 16 3.03 -4.13 -9.60
C PRO A 16 3.45 -5.59 -9.42
N ILE A 17 2.70 -6.49 -10.03
CA ILE A 17 3.07 -7.89 -10.18
C ILE A 17 3.68 -8.04 -11.58
N VAL A 18 4.93 -8.47 -11.64
CA VAL A 18 5.70 -8.60 -12.87
C VAL A 18 5.84 -10.07 -13.24
N ASP A 19 5.54 -10.39 -14.50
CA ASP A 19 5.87 -11.70 -15.06
C ASP A 19 7.38 -11.79 -15.30
N LEU A 20 8.05 -12.75 -14.65
CA LEU A 20 9.51 -12.85 -14.66
C LEU A 20 10.10 -13.26 -16.02
N ARG A 21 9.29 -13.79 -16.94
CA ARG A 21 9.76 -14.24 -18.26
C ARG A 21 9.71 -13.13 -19.30
N SER A 22 8.68 -12.30 -19.25
CA SER A 22 8.40 -11.23 -20.20
C SER A 22 8.71 -9.84 -19.65
N GLU A 23 9.01 -9.74 -18.35
CA GLU A 23 9.21 -8.49 -17.59
C GLU A 23 8.02 -7.52 -17.69
N GLN A 24 6.86 -8.01 -18.11
CA GLN A 24 5.64 -7.21 -18.23
C GLN A 24 4.90 -7.15 -16.90
N ILE A 25 4.27 -6.01 -16.64
CA ILE A 25 3.31 -5.87 -15.54
C ILE A 25 2.05 -6.66 -15.91
N VAL A 26 1.72 -7.67 -15.11
CA VAL A 26 0.54 -8.53 -15.32
C VAL A 26 -0.60 -8.23 -14.34
N GLY A 27 -0.35 -7.39 -13.34
CA GLY A 27 -1.35 -6.99 -12.37
C GLY A 27 -0.79 -6.03 -11.33
N ALA A 28 -1.61 -5.71 -10.34
CA ALA A 28 -1.18 -4.95 -9.17
C ALA A 28 -1.89 -5.44 -7.91
N GLU A 29 -1.16 -5.51 -6.80
CA GLU A 29 -1.71 -5.77 -5.47
C GLU A 29 -1.98 -4.45 -4.75
N ALA A 30 -3.19 -4.30 -4.21
CA ALA A 30 -3.58 -3.14 -3.43
C ALA A 30 -3.25 -3.37 -1.95
N LEU A 31 -2.33 -2.57 -1.41
CA LEU A 31 -1.88 -2.63 -0.03
C LEU A 31 -2.30 -1.38 0.73
N LEU A 32 -2.92 -1.59 1.90
CA LEU A 32 -3.19 -0.50 2.81
C LEU A 32 -1.97 -0.25 3.70
N ARG A 33 -1.46 0.97 3.70
CA ARG A 33 -0.33 1.42 4.52
C ARG A 33 -0.81 2.38 5.58
N TRP A 34 -0.21 2.32 6.76
CA TRP A 34 -0.52 3.28 7.83
C TRP A 34 0.57 4.33 7.91
N ARG A 35 0.24 5.57 7.58
CA ARG A 35 1.07 6.74 7.89
C ARG A 35 0.86 7.13 9.36
N HIS A 36 1.62 6.50 10.25
CA HIS A 36 1.60 6.83 11.67
C HIS A 36 2.25 8.21 11.90
N PRO A 37 1.60 9.13 12.63
CA PRO A 37 2.08 10.52 12.76
C PRO A 37 3.46 10.65 13.42
N THR A 38 3.88 9.68 14.24
CA THR A 38 5.19 9.69 14.91
C THR A 38 6.16 8.61 14.44
N LEU A 39 5.68 7.52 13.85
CA LEU A 39 6.51 6.37 13.45
C LEU A 39 6.75 6.33 11.93
N GLY A 40 6.08 7.20 11.16
CA GLY A 40 6.19 7.23 9.71
C GLY A 40 5.32 6.16 9.06
N LEU A 41 5.75 5.69 7.89
CA LEU A 41 5.01 4.70 7.10
C LEU A 41 5.24 3.29 7.65
N LEU A 42 4.15 2.61 8.00
CA LEU A 42 4.10 1.22 8.45
C LEU A 42 3.31 0.37 7.43
#